data_AF-A0A536GSI6-F1
#
_entry.id   AF-A0A536GSI6-F1
#
_cell.length_a   1.000
_cell.length_b   1.000
_cell.length_c   1.000
_cell.angle_alpha   90.00
_cell.angle_beta   90.00
_cell.angle_gamma   90.00
#
_symmetry.space_group_name_H-M   'P 1'
#
loop_
_entity.id
_entity.type
_entity.pdbx_description
1 polymer ?
#
loop_
_entity_poly.entity_id
_entity_poly.type
_entity_poly.pdbx_seq_one_letter_code
_entity_poly.pdbx_strand_id
1 'polypeptide(L)'
;MVIAASNLQIYNLHSEAIWQELYPLLRSLAKRFVYSFDVTCWHGQEEDLVEDIVQETALRLLGYAERVEHGEAGPIQALEPMIWAIAYRYCIDRRRRDRRLMRITTDGNSPEFDTINNDQVDLSEVAIEQAYYEEIFTLLASEIAQFPYKQRRALLIDLSNRMCFDDQPSSLQAAFIKANIRLQEYRQPLPADHRERSRHSALLHEAYKRVAHLFSCLHECTVA
;
A
#
# COMPACT_ATOMS: atom_id res chain seq x y z
N MET A 1 -7.13 -18.65 33.01
CA MET A 1 -5.67 -18.56 32.78
C MET A 1 -5.45 -18.65 31.27
N VAL A 2 -5.41 -17.53 30.53
CA VAL A 2 -4.30 -16.54 30.43
C VAL A 2 -3.06 -17.23 29.87
N ILE A 3 -2.43 -16.88 28.74
CA ILE A 3 -2.59 -15.92 27.64
C ILE A 3 -1.71 -16.56 26.53
N ALA A 4 -2.17 -16.67 25.27
CA ALA A 4 -1.25 -16.78 24.14
C ALA A 4 -1.30 -15.42 23.44
N ALA A 5 -0.38 -14.55 23.88
CA ALA A 5 -0.26 -13.20 23.39
C ALA A 5 0.06 -13.25 21.90
N SER A 6 -0.72 -12.50 21.13
CA SER A 6 -0.39 -12.07 19.79
C SER A 6 1.09 -11.67 19.73
N ASN A 7 1.86 -12.32 18.85
CA ASN A 7 3.26 -12.01 18.57
C ASN A 7 3.37 -10.56 18.05
N LEU A 8 3.46 -9.60 18.95
CA LEU A 8 4.08 -8.31 18.71
C LEU A 8 5.58 -8.56 18.62
N GLN A 9 6.05 -9.01 17.45
CA GLN A 9 7.48 -9.01 17.17
C GLN A 9 7.90 -7.56 16.99
N ILE A 10 8.50 -7.00 18.05
CA ILE A 10 9.25 -5.74 17.94
C ILE A 10 10.44 -6.08 17.03
N TYR A 11 10.41 -5.60 15.80
CA TYR A 11 11.53 -5.74 14.87
C TYR A 11 12.72 -4.96 15.44
N ASN A 12 13.81 -5.66 15.76
CA ASN A 12 15.04 -5.02 16.20
C ASN A 12 15.78 -4.45 14.99
N LEU A 13 15.37 -3.28 14.51
CA LEU A 13 15.97 -2.59 13.37
C LEU A 13 17.42 -2.14 13.62
N HIS A 14 17.99 -2.36 14.81
CA HIS A 14 19.42 -2.19 15.07
C HIS A 14 20.25 -3.45 14.75
N SER A 15 19.61 -4.55 14.36
CA SER A 15 20.27 -5.81 14.00
C SER A 15 20.73 -5.82 12.54
N GLU A 16 22.03 -5.97 12.31
CA GLU A 16 22.62 -6.17 10.98
C GLU A 16 21.96 -7.34 10.23
N ALA A 17 21.59 -8.42 10.92
CA ALA A 17 20.96 -9.59 10.31
C ALA A 17 19.60 -9.25 9.67
N ILE A 18 18.83 -8.34 10.27
CA ILE A 18 17.56 -7.89 9.69
C ILE A 18 17.83 -7.06 8.43
N TRP A 19 18.83 -6.19 8.43
CA TRP A 19 19.18 -5.39 7.25
C TRP A 19 19.70 -6.22 6.08
N GLN A 20 20.41 -7.32 6.35
CA GLN A 20 20.82 -8.27 5.31
C GLN A 20 19.63 -8.91 4.59
N GLU A 21 18.51 -9.13 5.28
CA GLU A 21 17.26 -9.63 4.69
C GLU A 21 16.42 -8.50 4.07
N LEU A 22 16.41 -7.33 4.70
CA LEU A 22 15.56 -6.20 4.32
C LEU A 22 16.08 -5.43 3.12
N TYR A 23 17.40 -5.28 2.99
CA TYR A 23 18.01 -4.49 1.92
C TYR A 23 17.72 -5.05 0.53
N PRO A 24 17.84 -6.38 0.25
CA PRO A 24 17.41 -6.94 -1.03
C PRO A 24 15.92 -6.70 -1.33
N LEU A 25 15.06 -6.80 -0.30
CA LEU A 25 13.63 -6.54 -0.43
C LEU A 25 13.38 -5.07 -0.81
N LEU A 26 13.95 -4.13 -0.04
CA LEU A 26 13.86 -2.69 -0.28
C LEU A 26 14.37 -2.31 -1.66
N ARG A 27 15.51 -2.86 -2.06
CA ARG A 27 16.11 -2.58 -3.36
C ARG A 27 15.24 -3.12 -4.51
N SER A 28 14.68 -4.32 -4.36
CA SER A 28 13.75 -4.86 -5.36
C SER A 28 12.48 -4.01 -5.50
N LEU A 29 11.96 -3.53 -4.36
CA LEU A 29 10.80 -2.64 -4.30
C LEU A 29 11.09 -1.27 -4.91
N ALA A 30 12.22 -0.67 -4.59
CA ALA A 30 12.67 0.62 -5.12
C ALA A 30 12.87 0.54 -6.64
N LYS A 31 13.53 -0.51 -7.15
CA LYS A 31 13.64 -0.76 -8.59
C LYS A 31 12.26 -0.79 -9.25
N ARG A 32 11.36 -1.58 -8.67
CA ARG A 32 9.99 -1.68 -9.17
C ARG A 32 9.32 -0.30 -9.26
N PHE A 33 9.50 0.56 -8.27
CA PHE A 33 8.97 1.91 -8.32
C PHE A 33 9.62 2.77 -9.40
N VAL A 34 10.95 2.89 -9.40
CA VAL A 34 11.68 3.72 -10.39
C VAL A 34 11.29 3.37 -11.81
N TYR A 35 11.25 2.07 -12.15
CA TYR A 35 10.89 1.63 -13.50
C TYR A 35 9.39 1.76 -13.81
N SER A 36 8.51 1.83 -12.80
CA SER A 36 7.05 1.96 -13.00
C SER A 36 6.54 3.40 -13.14
N PHE A 37 7.29 4.40 -12.65
CA PHE A 37 6.80 5.79 -12.61
C PHE A 37 7.01 6.58 -13.91
N ASP A 38 7.72 5.99 -14.87
CA ASP A 38 8.00 6.52 -16.21
C ASP A 38 8.29 8.03 -16.22
N VAL A 39 9.36 8.40 -15.52
CA VAL A 39 9.80 9.79 -15.41
C VAL A 39 11.02 9.97 -16.31
N THR A 40 10.87 10.79 -17.35
CA THR A 40 11.92 10.95 -18.37
C THR A 40 13.24 11.48 -17.84
N CYS A 41 13.25 12.35 -16.81
CA CYS A 41 14.51 12.81 -16.21
C CYS A 41 15.19 11.77 -15.32
N TRP A 42 14.54 10.64 -15.03
CA TRP A 42 15.15 9.55 -14.25
C TRP A 42 15.96 8.61 -15.12
N HIS A 43 15.84 8.72 -16.45
CA HIS A 43 16.55 7.85 -17.37
C HIS A 43 18.06 8.09 -17.28
N GLY A 44 18.83 7.02 -17.09
CA GLY A 44 20.27 7.06 -16.85
C GLY A 44 20.68 7.35 -15.39
N GLN A 45 19.72 7.56 -14.48
CA GLN A 45 19.94 7.76 -13.05
C GLN A 45 19.19 6.71 -12.21
N GLU A 46 18.74 5.61 -12.82
CA GLU A 46 17.82 4.68 -12.19
C GLU A 46 18.42 4.01 -10.96
N GLU A 47 19.69 3.59 -11.01
CA GLU A 47 20.35 2.97 -9.85
C GLU A 47 20.59 3.97 -8.71
N ASP A 48 20.93 5.22 -9.01
CA ASP A 48 21.09 6.26 -7.98
C ASP A 48 19.75 6.55 -7.29
N LEU A 49 18.67 6.62 -8.07
CA LEU A 49 17.32 6.79 -7.54
C LEU A 49 16.89 5.60 -6.68
N VAL A 50 17.23 4.38 -7.10
CA VAL A 50 16.97 3.17 -6.32
C VAL A 50 17.68 3.26 -4.97
N GLU A 51 18.97 3.59 -4.94
CA GLU A 51 19.71 3.73 -3.69
C GLU A 51 19.17 4.87 -2.82
N ASP A 52 18.79 6.01 -3.41
CA ASP A 52 18.14 7.13 -2.69
C ASP A 52 16.84 6.67 -2.00
N ILE A 53 15.99 5.93 -2.71
CA ILE A 53 14.72 5.41 -2.15
C ILE A 53 15.01 4.42 -1.03
N VAL A 54 15.97 3.51 -1.21
CA VAL A 54 16.35 2.52 -0.20
C VAL A 54 16.88 3.22 1.05
N GLN A 55 17.78 4.18 0.90
CA GLN A 55 18.37 4.93 2.01
C GLN A 55 17.33 5.74 2.77
N GLU A 56 16.49 6.52 2.07
CA GLU A 56 15.44 7.29 2.73
C GLU A 56 14.47 6.36 3.49
N THR A 57 14.09 5.24 2.86
CA THR A 57 13.18 4.29 3.49
C THR A 57 13.81 3.69 4.76
N ALA A 58 15.09 3.34 4.70
CA ALA A 58 15.82 2.83 5.85
C ALA A 58 15.90 3.86 6.99
N LEU A 59 16.23 5.12 6.66
CA LEU A 59 16.32 6.20 7.63
C LEU A 59 14.99 6.45 8.34
N ARG A 60 13.87 6.48 7.59
CA ARG A 60 12.54 6.67 8.17
C ARG A 60 12.09 5.50 9.04
N LEU A 61 12.46 4.28 8.68
CA LEU A 61 12.20 3.10 9.52
C LEU A 61 12.98 3.15 10.83
N LEU A 62 14.26 3.53 10.78
CA LEU A 62 15.10 3.70 11.98
C LEU A 62 14.55 4.81 12.88
N GLY A 63 14.26 5.98 12.31
CA GLY A 63 13.68 7.09 13.08
C GLY A 63 12.32 6.73 13.70
N TYR A 64 11.52 5.89 13.04
CA TYR A 64 10.30 5.38 13.65
C TYR A 64 10.59 4.40 14.79
N ALA A 65 11.53 3.47 14.62
CA ALA A 65 11.93 2.55 15.68
C ALA A 65 12.41 3.30 16.92
N GLU A 66 13.27 4.31 16.75
CA GLU A 66 13.73 5.16 17.85
C GLU A 66 12.54 5.81 18.57
N ARG A 67 11.56 6.36 17.84
CA ARG A 67 10.35 6.93 18.45
C ARG A 67 9.50 5.91 19.20
N VAL A 68 9.47 4.66 18.77
CA VAL A 68 8.82 3.56 19.52
C VAL A 68 9.57 3.28 20.82
N GLU A 69 10.90 3.22 20.78
CA GLU A 69 11.73 3.01 21.97
C GLU A 69 11.57 4.12 23.01
N HIS A 70 11.42 5.37 22.55
CA HIS A 70 11.15 6.53 23.41
C HIS A 70 9.68 6.65 23.85
N GLY A 71 8.79 5.76 23.38
CA GLY A 71 7.36 5.76 23.74
C GLY A 71 6.51 6.82 23.04
N GLU A 72 7.02 7.44 21.98
CA GLU A 72 6.36 8.50 21.20
C GLU A 72 5.51 7.95 20.03
N ALA A 73 5.69 6.67 19.70
CA ALA A 73 4.96 5.97 18.64
C ALA A 73 4.54 4.56 19.09
N GLY A 74 3.49 4.02 18.45
CA GLY A 74 3.06 2.64 18.66
C GLY A 74 4.00 1.64 17.97
N PRO A 75 4.09 0.38 18.45
CA PRO A 75 4.95 -0.62 17.84
C PRO A 75 4.57 -0.90 16.38
N ILE A 76 5.56 -1.15 15.54
CA ILE A 76 5.37 -1.54 14.14
C ILE A 76 4.59 -2.87 14.10
N GLN A 77 3.34 -2.84 13.66
CA GLN A 77 2.49 -4.02 13.58
C GLN A 77 2.79 -4.89 12.35
N ALA A 78 3.26 -4.27 11.26
CA ALA A 78 3.65 -4.95 10.03
C ALA A 78 4.74 -4.16 9.32
N LEU A 79 5.92 -4.76 9.18
CA LEU A 79 7.10 -4.10 8.61
C LEU A 79 7.00 -3.92 7.08
N GLU A 80 6.52 -4.94 6.36
CA GLU A 80 6.43 -4.87 4.88
C GLU A 80 5.47 -3.78 4.37
N PRO A 81 4.23 -3.62 4.91
CA PRO A 81 3.35 -2.53 4.48
C PRO A 81 3.93 -1.15 4.79
N MET A 82 4.63 -1.01 5.91
CA MET A 82 5.27 0.24 6.31
C MET A 82 6.41 0.63 5.37
N ILE A 83 7.29 -0.33 5.06
CA ILE A 83 8.33 -0.19 4.03
C ILE A 83 7.74 0.26 2.70
N TRP A 84 6.67 -0.42 2.29
CA TRP A 84 5.99 -0.14 1.03
C TRP A 84 5.48 1.31 1.00
N ALA A 85 4.77 1.72 2.06
CA ALA A 85 4.20 3.05 2.17
C ALA A 85 5.27 4.15 2.13
N ILE A 86 6.36 3.98 2.89
CA ILE A 86 7.46 4.95 2.94
C ILE A 86 8.12 5.09 1.57
N ALA A 87 8.55 3.98 0.97
CA ALA A 87 9.24 3.98 -0.30
C ALA A 87 8.36 4.57 -1.43
N TYR A 88 7.08 4.20 -1.45
CA TYR A 88 6.13 4.70 -2.44
C TYR A 88 5.91 6.22 -2.32
N ARG A 89 5.71 6.72 -1.09
CA ARG A 89 5.54 8.16 -0.83
C ARG A 89 6.74 8.97 -1.28
N TYR A 90 7.95 8.52 -0.91
CA TYR A 90 9.16 9.19 -1.32
C TYR A 90 9.29 9.27 -2.85
N CYS A 91 8.97 8.18 -3.56
CA CYS A 91 8.95 8.19 -5.03
C CYS A 91 7.95 9.19 -5.60
N ILE A 92 6.73 9.26 -5.05
CA ILE A 92 5.72 10.24 -5.49
C ILE A 92 6.20 11.66 -5.26
N ASP A 93 6.74 11.98 -4.09
CA ASP A 93 7.14 13.33 -3.76
C ASP A 93 8.35 13.77 -4.57
N ARG A 94 9.28 12.85 -4.85
CA ARG A 94 10.38 13.08 -5.78
C ARG A 94 9.86 13.34 -7.19
N ARG A 95 8.95 12.50 -7.71
CA ARG A 95 8.31 12.71 -9.01
C ARG A 95 7.60 14.05 -9.11
N ARG A 96 6.91 14.48 -8.05
CA ARG A 96 6.25 15.79 -7.97
C ARG A 96 7.26 16.93 -8.02
N ARG A 97 8.36 16.83 -7.27
CA ARG A 97 9.44 17.83 -7.28
C ARG A 97 10.09 17.93 -8.66
N ASP A 98 10.44 16.81 -9.27
CA ASP A 98 11.11 16.78 -10.57
C ASP A 98 10.20 17.29 -11.69
N ARG A 99 8.90 16.97 -11.66
CA ARG A 99 7.91 17.56 -12.57
C ARG A 99 7.76 19.08 -12.40
N ARG A 100 7.89 19.60 -11.18
CA ARG A 100 7.87 21.05 -10.93
C ARG A 100 9.15 21.70 -11.44
N LEU A 101 10.31 21.06 -11.28
CA LEU A 101 11.59 21.52 -11.83
C LEU A 101 11.59 21.54 -13.37
N MET A 102 10.94 20.56 -14.02
CA MET A 102 10.72 20.57 -15.47
C MET A 102 9.81 21.70 -15.96
N ARG A 103 8.88 22.19 -15.13
CA ARG A 103 8.01 23.33 -15.50
C ARG A 103 8.72 24.68 -15.37
N ILE A 104 9.75 24.78 -14.53
CA ILE A 104 10.47 26.03 -14.28
C ILE A 104 11.42 26.41 -15.43
N THR A 105 11.76 25.49 -16.32
CA THR A 105 12.56 25.81 -17.52
C THR A 105 11.76 26.49 -18.64
N THR A 106 10.45 26.70 -18.45
CA THR A 106 9.62 27.53 -19.34
C THR A 106 9.06 28.71 -18.56
N ASP A 107 9.61 29.89 -18.87
CA ASP A 107 9.27 31.23 -18.37
C ASP A 107 9.78 31.63 -16.98
N GLY A 108 10.64 32.65 -17.01
CA GLY A 108 11.19 33.31 -15.84
C GLY A 108 10.19 34.26 -15.21
N ASN A 109 9.98 34.11 -13.90
CA ASN A 109 9.84 35.17 -12.89
C ASN A 109 9.65 34.50 -11.52
N SER A 110 10.46 34.93 -10.54
CA SER A 110 10.54 34.45 -9.15
C SER A 110 9.36 34.98 -8.28
N PRO A 111 9.30 34.78 -6.93
CA PRO A 111 10.15 34.03 -6.00
C PRO A 111 9.37 33.19 -4.94
N GLU A 112 10.15 32.61 -4.00
CA GLU A 112 9.79 32.20 -2.62
C GLU A 112 8.92 30.95 -2.42
N PHE A 113 9.50 29.93 -1.78
CA PHE A 113 8.78 29.24 -0.70
C PHE A 113 9.75 28.82 0.40
N ASP A 114 9.39 29.26 1.60
CA ASP A 114 9.98 29.02 2.90
C ASP A 114 10.07 27.53 3.28
N THR A 115 11.13 27.26 4.05
CA THR A 115 11.24 26.40 5.24
C THR A 115 10.19 25.30 5.45
N ILE A 116 10.63 24.04 5.50
CA ILE A 116 9.87 22.95 6.13
C ILE A 116 10.68 22.42 7.32
N ASN A 117 10.18 22.72 8.53
CA ASN A 117 10.58 22.08 9.78
C ASN A 117 10.09 20.62 9.79
N ASN A 118 10.99 19.73 10.19
CA ASN A 118 10.71 18.41 10.76
C ASN A 118 10.01 18.56 12.13
N ASP A 119 9.28 17.52 12.56
CA ASP A 119 8.73 17.28 13.93
C ASP A 119 7.25 17.60 14.22
N GLN A 120 6.35 17.31 13.29
CA GLN A 120 4.96 17.01 13.64
C GLN A 120 4.55 15.72 12.93
N VAL A 121 3.91 14.77 13.63
CA VAL A 121 3.16 13.72 12.94
C VAL A 121 2.10 14.46 12.13
N ASP A 122 2.39 14.61 10.84
CA ASP A 122 1.66 15.51 9.99
C ASP A 122 0.27 14.91 9.78
N LEU A 123 -0.76 15.58 10.30
CA LEU A 123 -2.15 15.20 10.03
C LEU A 123 -2.42 15.19 8.52
N SER A 124 -1.62 15.92 7.73
CA SER A 124 -1.60 15.81 6.28
C SER A 124 -1.08 14.46 5.78
N GLU A 125 -0.07 13.86 6.41
CA GLU A 125 0.45 12.54 6.04
C GLU A 125 -0.59 11.43 6.31
N VAL A 126 -1.35 11.51 7.40
CA VAL A 126 -2.45 10.57 7.68
C VAL A 126 -3.60 10.79 6.69
N ALA A 127 -3.95 12.05 6.40
CA ALA A 127 -4.98 12.38 5.42
C ALA A 127 -4.60 11.94 4.00
N ILE A 128 -3.32 12.01 3.63
CA ILE A 128 -2.80 11.55 2.34
C ILE A 128 -2.78 10.01 2.28
N GLU A 129 -2.44 9.31 3.36
CA GLU A 129 -2.54 7.84 3.42
C GLU A 129 -3.97 7.38 3.20
N GLN A 130 -4.89 8.05 3.87
CA GLN A 130 -6.29 7.73 3.80
C GLN A 130 -6.86 8.03 2.41
N ALA A 131 -6.51 9.16 1.80
CA ALA A 131 -6.86 9.48 0.42
C ALA A 131 -6.29 8.47 -0.58
N TYR A 132 -5.06 7.98 -0.35
CA TYR A 132 -4.41 6.98 -1.18
C TYR A 132 -5.10 5.62 -1.11
N TYR A 133 -5.37 5.12 0.11
CA TYR A 133 -6.11 3.88 0.29
C TYR A 133 -7.54 3.99 -0.23
N GLU A 134 -8.18 5.15 -0.08
CA GLU A 134 -9.50 5.39 -0.66
C GLU A 134 -9.49 5.28 -2.20
N GLU A 135 -8.46 5.82 -2.86
CA GLU A 135 -8.30 5.72 -4.32
C GLU A 135 -8.04 4.27 -4.76
N ILE A 136 -7.10 3.57 -4.11
CA ILE A 136 -6.83 2.14 -4.35
C ILE A 136 -8.10 1.33 -4.17
N PHE A 137 -8.79 1.49 -3.04
CA PHE A 137 -9.97 0.70 -2.74
C PHE A 137 -11.09 1.00 -3.73
N THR A 138 -11.23 2.25 -4.18
CA THR A 138 -12.22 2.63 -5.20
C THR A 138 -11.92 1.95 -6.54
N LEU A 139 -10.66 1.94 -6.97
CA LEU A 139 -10.24 1.24 -8.18
C LEU A 139 -10.47 -0.26 -8.04
N LEU A 140 -10.01 -0.86 -6.95
CA LEU A 140 -10.14 -2.28 -6.66
C LEU A 140 -11.61 -2.72 -6.63
N ALA A 141 -12.48 -1.96 -5.96
CA ALA A 141 -13.91 -2.25 -5.89
C ALA A 141 -14.57 -2.19 -7.28
N SER A 142 -14.17 -1.21 -8.10
CA SER A 142 -14.67 -1.07 -9.48
C SER A 142 -14.24 -2.24 -10.36
N GLU A 143 -13.00 -2.69 -10.25
CA GLU A 143 -12.49 -3.86 -10.98
C GLU A 143 -13.16 -5.17 -10.54
N ILE A 144 -13.30 -5.38 -9.21
CA ILE A 144 -14.01 -6.54 -8.68
C ILE A 144 -15.47 -6.55 -9.14
N ALA A 145 -16.10 -5.37 -9.30
CA ALA A 145 -17.45 -5.29 -9.84
C ALA A 145 -17.54 -5.87 -11.27
N GLN A 146 -16.46 -5.87 -12.04
CA GLN A 146 -16.43 -6.43 -13.40
C GLN A 146 -16.08 -7.93 -13.45
N PHE A 147 -15.70 -8.54 -12.33
CA PHE A 147 -15.35 -9.96 -12.31
C PHE A 147 -16.51 -10.87 -12.72
N PRO A 148 -16.23 -12.04 -13.30
CA PRO A 148 -17.25 -13.04 -13.58
C PRO A 148 -18.09 -13.33 -12.33
N TYR A 149 -19.42 -13.33 -12.49
CA TYR A 149 -20.37 -13.35 -11.37
C TYR A 149 -20.01 -14.35 -10.26
N LYS A 150 -19.65 -15.59 -10.62
CA LYS A 150 -19.34 -16.65 -9.65
C LYS A 150 -18.07 -16.38 -8.85
N GLN A 151 -17.04 -15.80 -9.48
CA GLN A 151 -15.78 -15.43 -8.85
C GLN A 151 -15.95 -14.19 -7.97
N ARG A 152 -16.60 -13.15 -8.52
CA ARG A 152 -17.00 -11.94 -7.79
C ARG A 152 -17.76 -12.32 -6.52
N ARG A 153 -18.82 -13.13 -6.66
CA ARG A 153 -19.65 -13.57 -5.53
C ARG A 153 -18.82 -14.33 -4.50
N ALA A 154 -17.98 -15.28 -4.91
CA ALA A 154 -17.13 -16.03 -3.99
C ALA A 154 -16.22 -15.12 -3.17
N LEU A 155 -15.55 -14.16 -3.84
CA LEU A 155 -14.69 -13.17 -3.19
C LEU A 155 -15.44 -12.27 -2.21
N LEU A 156 -16.61 -11.74 -2.62
CA LEU A 156 -17.41 -10.86 -1.76
C LEU A 156 -17.92 -11.60 -0.52
N ILE A 157 -18.26 -12.89 -0.61
CA ILE A 157 -18.64 -13.70 0.56
C ILE A 157 -17.46 -13.83 1.52
N ASP A 158 -16.29 -14.18 1.01
CA ASP A 158 -15.10 -14.36 1.83
C ASP A 158 -14.70 -13.05 2.53
N LEU A 159 -14.67 -11.94 1.80
CA LEU A 159 -14.43 -10.61 2.36
C LEU A 159 -15.47 -10.27 3.44
N SER A 160 -16.76 -10.45 3.14
CA SER A 160 -17.83 -10.06 4.06
C SER A 160 -17.87 -10.91 5.33
N ASN A 161 -17.44 -12.18 5.24
CA ASN A 161 -17.35 -13.05 6.41
C ASN A 161 -16.16 -12.73 7.32
N ARG A 162 -15.11 -12.10 6.78
CA ARG A 162 -13.90 -11.69 7.53
C ARG A 162 -13.97 -10.26 8.03
N MET A 163 -14.95 -9.48 7.59
CA MET A 163 -15.10 -8.07 7.95
C MET A 163 -16.00 -7.87 9.17
N CYS A 164 -15.65 -6.85 9.96
CA CYS A 164 -16.56 -6.26 10.93
C CYS A 164 -17.37 -5.15 10.25
N PHE A 165 -18.65 -5.06 10.59
CA PHE A 165 -19.56 -4.02 10.10
C PHE A 165 -20.03 -3.22 11.29
N ASP A 166 -19.25 -2.21 11.66
CA ASP A 166 -19.57 -1.28 12.72
C ASP A 166 -20.40 -0.09 12.18
N ASP A 167 -20.81 0.83 13.06
CA ASP A 167 -21.68 1.95 12.71
C ASP A 167 -21.07 2.92 11.67
N GLN A 168 -19.74 2.96 11.56
CA GLN A 168 -19.02 3.75 10.56
C GLN A 168 -18.36 2.83 9.53
N PRO A 169 -18.64 3.01 8.22
CA PRO A 169 -18.06 2.18 7.20
C PRO A 169 -16.55 2.44 7.07
N SER A 170 -15.75 1.39 7.00
CA SER A 170 -14.31 1.52 6.70
C SER A 170 -14.08 2.05 5.27
N SER A 171 -12.90 2.59 4.98
CA SER A 171 -12.56 3.10 3.63
C SER A 171 -12.77 2.05 2.53
N LEU A 172 -12.51 0.77 2.83
CA LEU A 172 -12.80 -0.34 1.92
C LEU A 172 -14.31 -0.53 1.71
N GLN A 173 -15.11 -0.50 2.79
CA GLN A 173 -16.58 -0.60 2.69
C GLN A 173 -17.17 0.57 1.90
N ALA A 174 -16.70 1.78 2.16
CA ALA A 174 -17.11 2.98 1.44
C ALA A 174 -16.81 2.87 -0.06
N ALA A 175 -15.65 2.31 -0.44
CA ALA A 175 -15.31 2.08 -1.84
C ALA A 175 -16.23 1.07 -2.52
N PHE A 176 -16.56 -0.06 -1.88
CA PHE A 176 -17.54 -1.01 -2.43
C PHE A 176 -18.94 -0.41 -2.55
N ILE A 177 -19.36 0.42 -1.60
CA ILE A 177 -20.63 1.15 -1.68
C ILE A 177 -20.64 2.09 -2.90
N LYS A 178 -19.55 2.82 -3.15
CA LYS A 178 -19.40 3.67 -4.35
C LYS A 178 -19.50 2.85 -5.65
N ALA A 179 -18.96 1.63 -5.65
CA ALA A 179 -19.09 0.66 -6.74
C ALA A 179 -20.47 -0.05 -6.79
N ASN A 180 -21.45 0.41 -6.01
CA ASN A 180 -22.80 -0.13 -5.89
C ASN A 180 -22.84 -1.59 -5.40
N ILE A 181 -21.91 -1.96 -4.53
CA ILE A 181 -21.81 -3.28 -3.89
C ILE A 181 -21.92 -3.11 -2.37
N ARG A 182 -22.93 -3.72 -1.77
CA ARG A 182 -23.10 -3.76 -0.32
C ARG A 182 -22.56 -5.07 0.24
N LEU A 183 -21.34 -5.05 0.77
CA LEU A 183 -20.67 -6.24 1.31
C LEU A 183 -21.52 -6.98 2.35
N GLN A 184 -22.28 -6.27 3.19
CA GLN A 184 -23.18 -6.88 4.18
C GLN A 184 -24.15 -7.90 3.57
N GLU A 185 -24.62 -7.69 2.33
CA GLU A 185 -25.55 -8.59 1.64
C GLU A 185 -24.91 -9.93 1.22
N TYR A 186 -23.57 -10.01 1.24
CA TYR A 186 -22.82 -11.22 0.90
C TYR A 186 -22.41 -12.03 2.13
N ARG A 187 -22.73 -11.55 3.34
CA ARG A 187 -22.45 -12.28 4.59
C ARG A 187 -23.36 -13.49 4.67
N GLN A 188 -22.77 -14.68 4.55
CA GLN A 188 -23.50 -15.94 4.60
C GLN A 188 -22.60 -17.06 5.10
N PRO A 189 -23.16 -18.08 5.78
CA PRO A 189 -22.39 -19.25 6.16
C PRO A 189 -21.83 -19.95 4.93
N LEU A 190 -20.59 -20.48 5.06
CA LEU A 190 -20.00 -21.30 4.01
C LEU A 190 -20.82 -22.59 3.82
N PRO A 191 -20.84 -23.17 2.61
CA PRO A 191 -21.58 -24.41 2.35
C PRO A 191 -21.17 -25.53 3.31
N ALA A 192 -22.14 -26.29 3.83
CA ALA A 192 -21.83 -27.44 4.69
C ALA A 192 -21.33 -28.63 3.87
N ASP A 193 -21.81 -28.79 2.63
CA ASP A 193 -21.38 -29.86 1.73
C ASP A 193 -19.92 -29.68 1.29
N HIS A 194 -19.18 -30.78 1.27
CA HIS A 194 -17.77 -30.80 0.90
C HIS A 194 -17.56 -30.46 -0.57
N ARG A 195 -18.45 -30.89 -1.47
CA ARG A 195 -18.31 -30.62 -2.91
C ARG A 195 -18.57 -29.15 -3.21
N GLU A 196 -19.60 -28.57 -2.59
CA GLU A 196 -19.88 -27.14 -2.70
C GLU A 196 -18.76 -26.27 -2.11
N ARG A 197 -18.18 -26.67 -0.97
CA ARG A 197 -16.98 -26.00 -0.41
C ARG A 197 -15.81 -26.03 -1.36
N SER A 198 -15.49 -27.20 -1.92
CA SER A 198 -14.38 -27.34 -2.87
C SER A 198 -14.59 -26.45 -4.11
N ARG A 199 -15.82 -26.39 -4.63
CA ARG A 199 -16.18 -25.50 -5.74
C ARG A 199 -16.05 -24.03 -5.37
N HIS A 200 -16.48 -23.65 -4.18
CA HIS A 200 -16.35 -22.29 -3.67
C HIS A 200 -14.87 -21.88 -3.53
N SER A 201 -14.02 -22.73 -2.94
CA SER A 201 -12.59 -22.48 -2.80
C SER A 201 -11.89 -22.32 -4.16
N ALA A 202 -12.25 -23.12 -5.16
CA ALA A 202 -11.71 -22.97 -6.51
C ALA A 202 -12.10 -21.62 -7.15
N LEU A 203 -13.35 -21.20 -6.98
CA LEU A 203 -13.82 -19.89 -7.46
C LEU A 203 -13.13 -18.72 -6.74
N LEU A 204 -12.91 -18.87 -5.43
CA LEU A 204 -12.22 -17.88 -4.60
C LEU A 204 -10.75 -17.75 -5.00
N HIS A 205 -10.07 -18.88 -5.21
CA HIS A 205 -8.67 -18.92 -5.66
C HIS A 205 -8.48 -18.19 -7.00
N GLU A 206 -9.36 -18.46 -7.97
CA GLU A 206 -9.33 -17.78 -9.27
C GLU A 206 -9.67 -16.29 -9.16
N ALA A 207 -10.56 -15.91 -8.24
CA ALA A 207 -10.84 -14.50 -7.96
C ALA A 207 -9.61 -13.79 -7.37
N TYR A 208 -8.91 -14.40 -6.40
CA TYR A 208 -7.70 -13.83 -5.82
C TYR A 208 -6.54 -13.73 -6.82
N LYS A 209 -6.37 -14.72 -7.70
CA LYS A 209 -5.42 -14.61 -8.81
C LYS A 209 -5.72 -13.40 -9.67
N ARG A 210 -6.98 -13.17 -10.04
CA ARG A 210 -7.36 -11.97 -10.81
C ARG A 210 -7.05 -10.70 -10.07
N VAL A 211 -7.36 -10.61 -8.77
CA VAL A 211 -6.97 -9.46 -7.95
C VAL A 211 -5.47 -9.23 -7.99
N ALA A 212 -4.65 -10.28 -7.81
CA ALA A 212 -3.20 -10.17 -7.89
C ALA A 212 -2.74 -9.68 -9.27
N HIS A 213 -3.35 -10.17 -10.35
CA HIS A 213 -3.06 -9.73 -11.71
C HIS A 213 -3.47 -8.28 -12.00
N LEU A 214 -4.49 -7.72 -11.34
CA LEU A 214 -4.80 -6.28 -11.48
C LEU A 214 -3.61 -5.42 -11.03
N PHE A 215 -2.99 -5.79 -9.91
CA PHE A 215 -1.79 -5.11 -9.42
C PHE A 215 -0.56 -5.37 -10.31
N SER A 216 -0.53 -6.48 -11.04
CA SER A 216 0.50 -6.74 -12.06
C SER A 216 0.23 -6.04 -13.40
N CYS A 217 -1.02 -5.81 -13.80
CA CYS A 217 -1.36 -5.22 -15.09
C CYS A 217 -1.44 -3.68 -15.03
N LEU A 218 -1.76 -3.11 -13.86
CA LEU A 218 -1.44 -1.70 -13.53
C LEU A 218 0.07 -1.39 -13.66
N HIS A 219 0.92 -2.43 -13.74
CA HIS A 219 2.36 -2.35 -13.99
C HIS A 219 2.70 -2.37 -15.50
N GLU A 220 1.83 -2.89 -16.36
CA GLU A 220 2.06 -3.04 -17.81
C GLU A 220 1.41 -1.91 -18.63
N CYS A 221 0.26 -1.37 -18.19
CA CYS A 221 -0.41 -0.24 -18.87
C CYS A 221 0.28 1.12 -18.71
N THR A 222 1.36 1.22 -17.93
CA THR A 222 2.23 2.41 -17.84
C THR A 222 3.47 2.33 -18.73
N VAL A 223 3.57 1.32 -19.61
CA VAL A 223 4.69 1.15 -20.56
C VAL A 223 4.21 1.15 -22.03
N ALA A 224 3.08 1.83 -22.33
CA ALA A 224 2.60 2.03 -23.70
C ALA A 224 2.35 3.51 -24.00
#